data_AF-X1MJA3-F1
#
_entry.id   AF-X1MJA3-F1
#
_cell.length_a   1.000
_cell.length_b   1.000
_cell.length_c   1.000
_cell.angle_alpha   90.00
_cell.angle_beta   90.00
_cell.angle_gamma   90.00
#
_symmetry.space_group_name_H-M   'P 1'
#
loop_
_entity.id
_entity.type
_entity.pdbx_description
1 polymer ?
#
loop_
_entity_poly.entity_id
_entity_poly.type
_entity_poly.pdbx_seq_one_letter_code
_entity_poly.pdbx_strand_id
1 'polypeptide(L)'
;DGKEEYKSHRVNPGVPIPAEATAVHHITDADVAGEPAFRQYAKSVRDFLEGCDIAGFNVIKFDLPCLEAEFARANVEFSRQGRCRPSAIMGHK
;
A
#
# COMPACT_ATOMS: atom_id res chain seq x y z
N ASP A 1 17.82 1.78 16.56
CA ASP A 1 18.71 2.31 15.53
C ASP A 1 18.15 3.47 14.69
N GLY A 2 16.91 3.94 14.90
CA GLY A 2 16.43 5.22 14.35
C GLY A 2 16.51 5.39 12.83
N LYS A 3 16.66 4.30 12.07
CA LYS A 3 16.90 4.34 10.63
C LYS A 3 15.58 4.56 9.88
N GLU A 4 15.57 5.56 9.02
CA GLU A 4 14.45 5.87 8.13
C GLU A 4 14.74 5.31 6.73
N GLU A 5 13.79 4.57 6.16
CA GLU A 5 13.89 4.04 4.80
C GLU A 5 12.64 4.46 4.01
N TYR A 6 12.86 5.00 2.80
CA TYR A 6 11.79 5.43 1.90
C TYR A 6 11.83 4.62 0.60
N LYS A 7 10.67 4.11 0.18
CA LYS A 7 10.48 3.40 -1.09
C LYS A 7 9.27 3.97 -1.81
N SER A 8 9.45 4.33 -3.08
CA SER A 8 8.38 4.80 -3.96
C SER A 8 8.52 4.11 -5.31
N HIS A 9 7.42 3.51 -5.76
CA HIS A 9 7.35 2.79 -7.02
C HIS A 9 6.05 3.17 -7.73
N ARG A 10 6.13 3.30 -9.06
CA ARG A 10 4.94 3.33 -9.92
C ARG A 10 4.58 1.90 -10.27
N VAL A 11 3.28 1.65 -10.38
CA VAL A 11 2.76 0.30 -10.64
C VAL A 11 1.72 0.41 -11.73
N ASN A 12 1.77 -0.51 -12.69
CA ASN A 12 0.74 -0.63 -13.70
C ASN A 12 -0.46 -1.41 -13.14
N PRO A 13 -1.64 -0.77 -12.99
CA PRO A 13 -2.84 -1.43 -12.47
C PRO A 13 -3.49 -2.38 -13.48
N GLY A 14 -3.10 -2.34 -14.76
CA GLY A 14 -3.67 -3.16 -15.84
C GLY A 14 -5.09 -2.77 -16.24
N VAL A 15 -5.62 -1.68 -15.67
CA VAL A 15 -6.91 -1.07 -16.02
C VAL A 15 -6.72 0.43 -16.28
N PRO A 16 -7.56 1.07 -17.10
CA PRO A 16 -7.46 2.51 -17.35
C PRO A 16 -7.62 3.34 -16.07
N ILE A 17 -6.76 4.34 -15.89
CA ILE A 17 -6.84 5.28 -14.76
C ILE A 17 -8.03 6.22 -14.97
N PRO A 18 -8.95 6.35 -14.00
CA PRO A 18 -10.05 7.30 -14.10
C PRO A 18 -9.56 8.73 -14.27
N ALA A 19 -10.22 9.52 -15.11
CA ALA A 19 -9.83 10.91 -15.40
C ALA A 19 -9.79 11.78 -14.13
N GLU A 20 -10.64 11.51 -13.14
CA GLU A 20 -10.64 12.16 -11.83
C GLU A 20 -9.33 11.90 -11.06
N ALA A 21 -8.83 10.66 -11.08
CA ALA A 21 -7.57 10.31 -10.44
C ALA A 21 -6.38 10.94 -11.17
N THR A 22 -6.40 10.98 -12.51
CA THR A 22 -5.40 11.71 -13.30
C THR A 22 -5.46 13.22 -13.03
N ALA A 23 -6.64 13.81 -12.84
CA ALA A 23 -6.77 15.24 -12.54
C ALA A 23 -6.17 15.63 -11.18
N VAL A 24 -6.26 14.74 -10.18
CA VAL A 24 -5.70 14.96 -8.83
C VAL A 24 -4.23 14.59 -8.74
N HIS A 25 -3.85 13.43 -9.29
CA HIS A 25 -2.50 12.87 -9.12
C HIS A 25 -1.56 13.15 -10.30
N HIS A 26 -2.07 13.66 -11.42
CA HIS A 26 -1.32 13.95 -12.65
C HIS A 26 -0.59 12.75 -13.26
N ILE A 27 -1.01 11.53 -12.91
CA ILE A 27 -0.47 10.28 -13.46
C ILE A 27 -1.42 9.81 -14.56
N THR A 28 -0.86 9.60 -15.76
CA THR A 28 -1.59 9.12 -16.92
C THR A 28 -1.35 7.64 -17.17
N ASP A 29 -2.22 7.00 -17.95
CA ASP A 29 -2.02 5.60 -18.39
C ASP A 29 -0.69 5.42 -19.13
N ALA A 30 -0.22 6.44 -19.85
CA ALA A 30 1.06 6.40 -20.55
C ALA A 30 2.26 6.32 -19.60
N ASP A 31 2.17 6.96 -18.42
CA ASP A 31 3.24 6.96 -17.42
C ASP A 31 3.41 5.61 -16.75
N VAL A 32 2.34 4.82 -16.65
CA VAL A 32 2.34 3.51 -16.00
C VAL A 32 2.37 2.35 -17.00
N ALA A 33 2.22 2.59 -18.30
CA ALA A 33 2.15 1.53 -19.32
C ALA A 33 3.39 0.62 -19.35
N GLY A 34 4.59 1.19 -19.13
CA GLY A 34 5.86 0.45 -19.08
C GLY A 34 6.22 -0.07 -17.69
N GLU A 35 5.47 0.29 -16.66
CA GLU A 35 5.76 -0.09 -15.28
C GLU A 35 5.29 -1.52 -15.00
N PRO A 36 5.97 -2.23 -14.09
CA PRO A 36 5.58 -3.58 -13.73
C PRO A 36 4.28 -3.60 -12.91
N ALA A 37 3.57 -4.73 -12.98
CA ALA A 37 2.35 -4.96 -12.21
C ALA A 37 2.65 -5.19 -10.72
N PHE A 38 1.65 -4.92 -9.86
CA PHE A 38 1.77 -5.06 -8.41
C PHE A 38 2.31 -6.43 -7.97
N ARG A 39 1.95 -7.49 -8.71
CA ARG A 39 2.39 -8.87 -8.44
C ARG A 39 3.91 -9.02 -8.33
N GLN A 40 4.67 -8.22 -9.09
CA GLN A 40 6.13 -8.28 -9.07
C GLN A 40 6.71 -7.65 -7.79
N TYR A 41 6.01 -6.67 -7.21
CA TYR A 41 6.41 -6.02 -5.97
C TYR A 41 5.83 -6.66 -4.71
N ALA A 42 4.74 -7.41 -4.84
CA ALA A 42 3.96 -7.94 -3.72
C ALA A 42 4.85 -8.60 -2.65
N LYS A 43 5.78 -9.48 -3.04
CA LYS A 43 6.67 -10.13 -2.07
C LYS A 43 7.55 -9.12 -1.32
N SER A 44 8.17 -8.17 -2.03
CA SER A 44 9.04 -7.16 -1.41
C SER A 44 8.27 -6.21 -0.50
N VAL A 45 7.04 -5.82 -0.89
CA VAL A 45 6.17 -4.97 -0.08
C VAL A 45 5.74 -5.70 1.19
N ARG A 46 5.34 -6.98 1.07
CA ARG A 46 4.99 -7.80 2.24
C ARG A 46 6.16 -7.90 3.22
N ASP A 47 7.36 -8.20 2.73
CA ASP A 47 8.56 -8.34 3.56
C ASP A 47 8.92 -7.01 4.22
N PHE A 48 8.71 -5.88 3.54
CA PHE A 48 8.91 -4.55 4.11
C PHE A 48 7.86 -4.18 5.18
N LEU A 49 6.64 -4.69 5.05
CA LEU A 49 5.55 -4.48 6.01
C LEU A 49 5.52 -5.56 7.11
N GLU A 50 6.44 -6.53 7.08
CA GLU A 50 6.51 -7.60 8.07
C GLU A 50 7.06 -7.05 9.40
N GLY A 51 6.28 -7.21 10.48
CA GLY A 51 6.64 -6.69 11.80
C GLY A 51 6.47 -5.18 11.98
N CYS A 52 5.94 -4.46 10.98
CA CYS A 52 5.69 -3.02 11.07
C CYS A 52 4.24 -2.70 11.47
N ASP A 53 4.08 -1.68 12.30
CA ASP A 53 2.80 -1.00 12.52
C ASP A 53 2.53 -0.04 11.34
N ILE A 54 1.32 -0.10 10.79
CA ILE A 54 0.89 0.74 9.67
C ILE A 54 0.12 1.94 10.23
N ALA A 55 0.64 3.14 9.97
CA ALA A 55 0.00 4.40 10.32
C ALA A 55 -0.05 5.33 9.10
N GLY A 56 -1.19 6.01 8.90
CA GLY A 56 -1.38 6.90 7.78
C GLY A 56 -2.75 7.57 7.81
N PHE A 57 -2.90 8.64 7.02
CA PHE A 57 -4.18 9.32 6.88
C PHE A 57 -5.16 8.44 6.10
N ASN A 58 -6.34 8.17 6.65
CA ASN A 58 -7.39 7.32 6.05
C ASN A 58 -6.99 5.86 5.71
N VAL A 59 -5.86 5.39 6.28
CA VAL A 59 -5.24 4.10 5.96
C VAL A 59 -6.15 2.89 6.21
N ILE A 60 -7.03 2.98 7.21
CA ILE A 60 -7.96 1.89 7.58
C ILE A 60 -9.10 1.74 6.57
N LYS A 61 -9.55 2.85 5.99
CA LYS A 61 -10.74 2.87 5.12
C LYS A 61 -10.39 2.72 3.65
N PHE A 62 -9.17 3.10 3.25
CA PHE A 62 -8.78 3.13 1.84
C PHE A 62 -7.57 2.25 1.55
N ASP A 63 -6.41 2.60 2.12
CA ASP A 63 -5.14 1.98 1.74
C ASP A 63 -5.07 0.49 2.11
N LEU A 64 -5.48 0.11 3.34
CA LEU A 64 -5.47 -1.28 3.77
C LEU A 64 -6.40 -2.17 2.92
N PRO A 65 -7.68 -1.80 2.71
CA PRO A 65 -8.55 -2.57 1.80
C PRO A 65 -8.02 -2.66 0.36
N CYS A 66 -7.44 -1.58 -0.15
CA CYS A 66 -6.82 -1.57 -1.48
C CYS A 66 -5.65 -2.54 -1.55
N LEU A 67 -4.77 -2.48 -0.55
CA LEU A 67 -3.60 -3.34 -0.45
C LEU A 67 -3.97 -4.82 -0.27
N GLU A 68 -4.98 -5.13 0.55
CA GLU A 68 -5.54 -6.48 0.71
C GLU A 68 -6.09 -7.03 -0.62
N ALA A 69 -6.79 -6.21 -1.40
CA ALA A 69 -7.32 -6.61 -2.71
C ALA A 69 -6.19 -6.89 -3.73
N GLU A 70 -5.15 -6.05 -3.76
CA GLU A 70 -4.01 -6.27 -4.67
C GLU A 70 -3.15 -7.47 -4.26
N PHE A 71 -2.96 -7.70 -2.96
CA PHE A 71 -2.30 -8.91 -2.47
C PHE A 71 -3.09 -10.19 -2.80
N ALA A 72 -4.42 -10.15 -2.66
CA ALA A 72 -5.29 -11.25 -3.09
C ALA A 72 -5.15 -11.53 -4.59
N ARG A 73 -5.13 -10.49 -5.44
CA ARG A 73 -4.87 -10.63 -6.89
C ARG A 73 -3.49 -11.18 -7.21
N ALA A 74 -2.51 -10.96 -6.34
CA ALA A 74 -1.15 -11.48 -6.47
C ALA A 74 -0.96 -12.89 -5.90
N ASN A 75 -1.99 -13.49 -5.28
CA ASN A 75 -1.89 -14.75 -4.51
C ASN A 75 -0.82 -14.68 -3.41
N VAL A 76 -0.67 -13.52 -2.76
CA VAL A 76 0.23 -13.33 -1.63
C VAL A 76 -0.62 -13.15 -0.37
N GLU A 77 -0.35 -13.95 0.65
CA GLU A 77 -1.04 -13.83 1.93
C GLU A 77 -0.59 -12.53 2.64
N PHE A 78 -1.56 -11.68 2.94
CA PHE A 78 -1.38 -10.45 3.71
C PHE A 78 -2.48 -10.35 4.76
N SER A 79 -2.10 -10.15 6.02
CA SER A 79 -3.03 -9.98 7.13
C SER A 79 -2.71 -8.71 7.91
N ARG A 80 -3.71 -7.84 8.04
CA ARG A 80 -3.67 -6.64 8.87
C ARG A 80 -3.73 -6.91 10.38
N GLN A 81 -3.99 -8.15 10.80
CA GLN A 81 -4.14 -8.49 12.21
C GLN A 81 -2.82 -8.24 12.96
N GLY A 82 -2.90 -7.43 14.03
CA GLY A 82 -1.73 -7.05 14.84
C GLY A 82 -0.88 -5.90 14.31
N ARG A 83 -1.20 -5.32 13.13
CA ARG A 83 -0.40 -4.25 12.49
C ARG A 83 -1.08 -2.88 12.46
N CYS A 84 -2.35 -2.81 12.85
CA CYS A 84 -3.07 -1.56 13.07
C CYS A 84 -3.36 -1.48 14.55
N ARG A 85 -2.44 -0.95 15.35
CA ARG A 85 -2.79 -0.52 16.71
C ARG A 85 -3.63 0.74 16.56
N PRO A 86 -4.96 0.73 16.85
CA PRO A 86 -5.61 1.99 17.17
C PRO A 86 -4.80 2.57 18.32
N SER A 87 -4.50 3.87 18.27
CA SER A 87 -3.84 4.57 19.37
C SER A 87 -4.71 4.44 20.62
N ALA A 88 -4.56 3.34 21.34
CA ALA A 88 -5.00 3.18 22.69
C ALA A 88 -3.97 3.95 23.51
N ILE A 89 -4.31 5.21 23.77
CA ILE A 89 -3.88 5.94 24.96
C ILE A 89 -3.60 4.95 26.08
N MET A 90 -2.31 4.77 26.38
CA MET A 90 -1.84 4.00 27.52
C MET A 90 -2.29 4.76 28.76
N GLY A 91 -3.49 4.43 29.25
CA GLY A 91 -3.92 4.77 30.60
C GLY A 91 -3.06 3.99 31.59
N HIS A 92 -1.88 4.53 31.88
CA HIS A 92 -1.17 4.18 33.11
C HIS A 92 -2.06 4.60 34.29
N LYS A 93 -2.23 3.65 35.21
CA LYS A 93 -2.75 3.88 36.56
C LYS A 93 -1.98 4.98 37.26
#